data_AF-A0A662KD41-F1
#
_entry.id   AF-A0A662KD41-F1
#
_cell.length_a   1.000
_cell.length_b   1.000
_cell.length_c   1.000
_cell.angle_alpha   90.00
_cell.angle_beta   90.00
_cell.angle_gamma   90.00
#
_symmetry.space_group_name_H-M   'P 1'
#
loop_
_entity.id
_entity.type
_entity.pdbx_description
1 polymer ?
#
loop_
_entity_poly.entity_id
_entity_poly.type
_entity_poly.pdbx_seq_one_letter_code
_entity_poly.pdbx_strand_id
1 'polypeptide(L)'
;MGRFFEKIRGLEKKITIKEEKKVPEDYWFEIGKELYEKLGKVPDPLQIRTQSIISAFRIPSFPYSSIERKEERGKEEKEKEREEEEREKDKIIAEYLTNRPGVWIDKEKGIISSDFRDLYPRGLPRKLKKVLSPEAREIMKTEYQHLKEIKKERDMPKLLNDCPIHYFRLPGGVDLFMKGYLHDKEWQERHGEYLKEMNKQAKVICIEGFRNIPFGKSLELFWNDPDYQQGHYDKLMKDAVDGGFIGFFTEIDARDVSKIRMDSTELFTLPDLFTLPDLSEAFFSEYFKFLETEHPKFAEEIGTPEKLKEYLVALSSTKDEGMLRRRAIERGIIFRKGKQYWPFPYITKEGKTSFKPTLFELGQHLFTDALAAIKLHLIARLMAEGKIKKGPIIDYEGVGHLSSKAFFLKHPEYAMEVVLRMINELMAGRVKKGEISEIYEVFRKPNWQEAVKEIAKLVFKRPSPNGKELLDEKIDFLETFNLDLEEIIPSDEQIEQIREKIRKSAPEKEKIKNA
;
A
#
# COMPACT_ATOMS: atom_id res chain seq x y z
N MET A 1 -42.46 -27.70 -22.16
CA MET A 1 -41.20 -26.95 -22.39
C MET A 1 -41.37 -25.44 -22.65
N GLY A 2 -42.59 -24.87 -22.71
CA GLY A 2 -42.76 -23.41 -22.88
C GLY A 2 -42.84 -22.57 -21.59
N ARG A 3 -43.26 -23.15 -20.46
CA ARG A 3 -43.48 -22.41 -19.19
C ARG A 3 -42.27 -22.36 -18.24
N PHE A 4 -41.17 -23.06 -18.55
CA PHE A 4 -39.93 -23.01 -17.76
C PHE A 4 -39.04 -21.84 -18.21
N PHE A 5 -39.10 -21.45 -19.48
CA PHE A 5 -38.33 -20.34 -20.04
C PHE A 5 -38.93 -18.95 -19.76
N GLU A 6 -40.23 -18.85 -19.47
CA GLU A 6 -40.82 -17.57 -19.02
C GLU A 6 -40.45 -17.22 -17.56
N LYS A 7 -40.14 -18.22 -16.72
CA LYS A 7 -39.77 -17.99 -15.32
C LYS A 7 -38.30 -17.54 -15.13
N ILE A 8 -37.46 -17.67 -16.16
CA ILE A 8 -36.09 -17.13 -16.19
C ILE A 8 -36.06 -15.69 -16.75
N ARG A 9 -37.14 -15.22 -17.39
CA ARG A 9 -37.31 -13.81 -17.81
C ARG A 9 -37.94 -12.89 -16.75
N GLY A 10 -38.19 -13.41 -15.55
CA GLY A 10 -38.88 -12.68 -14.46
C GLY A 10 -38.04 -12.34 -13.23
N LEU A 11 -36.71 -12.51 -13.28
CA LEU A 11 -35.80 -12.12 -12.19
C LEU A 11 -34.65 -11.24 -12.69
N GLU A 12 -34.96 -10.32 -13.62
CA GLU A 12 -34.34 -9.00 -13.53
C GLU A 12 -34.92 -8.31 -12.30
N LYS A 13 -34.48 -8.73 -11.10
CA LYS A 13 -34.35 -7.74 -10.04
C LYS A 13 -33.32 -6.76 -10.58
N LYS A 14 -33.82 -5.69 -11.22
CA LYS A 14 -33.12 -4.42 -11.30
C LYS A 14 -32.67 -4.11 -9.87
N ILE A 15 -31.45 -4.51 -9.54
CA ILE A 15 -30.68 -3.87 -8.51
C ILE A 15 -30.36 -2.50 -9.11
N THR A 16 -31.36 -1.61 -9.07
CA THR A 16 -31.16 -0.18 -9.18
C THR A 16 -30.46 0.24 -7.89
N ILE A 17 -29.15 -0.03 -7.78
CA ILE A 17 -28.29 0.75 -6.90
C ILE A 17 -28.42 2.19 -7.41
N LYS A 18 -29.24 2.98 -6.72
CA LYS A 18 -29.42 4.42 -6.92
C LYS A 18 -28.05 5.09 -6.87
N GLU A 19 -27.47 5.35 -8.04
CA GLU A 19 -26.20 6.06 -8.25
C GLU A 19 -24.98 5.51 -7.46
N GLU A 20 -23.79 5.67 -8.00
CA GLU A 20 -22.57 5.45 -7.23
C GLU A 20 -22.55 6.48 -6.09
N LYS A 21 -22.98 6.09 -4.89
CA LYS A 21 -22.97 7.01 -3.74
C LYS A 21 -21.51 7.33 -3.47
N LYS A 22 -21.14 8.60 -3.66
CA LYS A 22 -19.85 9.12 -3.19
C LYS A 22 -19.70 8.79 -1.71
N VAL A 23 -18.52 8.33 -1.34
CA VAL A 23 -18.17 8.12 0.07
C VAL A 23 -18.11 9.50 0.76
N PRO A 24 -18.58 9.66 2.02
CA PRO A 24 -18.45 10.92 2.76
C PRO A 24 -17.01 11.42 2.80
N GLU A 25 -16.79 12.73 2.68
CA GLU A 25 -15.46 13.35 2.54
C GLU A 25 -14.52 13.01 3.71
N ASP A 26 -15.08 12.90 4.91
CA ASP A 26 -14.43 12.57 6.16
C ASP A 26 -14.23 11.06 6.39
N TYR A 27 -14.69 10.19 5.50
CA TYR A 27 -14.77 8.74 5.77
C TYR A 27 -13.45 8.09 6.20
N TRP A 28 -12.34 8.34 5.48
CA TRP A 28 -11.03 7.79 5.87
C TRP A 28 -10.46 8.48 7.10
N PHE A 29 -10.80 9.75 7.31
CA PHE A 29 -10.41 10.50 8.50
C PHE A 29 -11.07 9.94 9.75
N GLU A 30 -12.38 9.69 9.72
CA GLU A 30 -13.08 9.07 10.84
C GLU A 30 -12.56 7.66 11.13
N ILE A 31 -12.26 6.86 10.11
CA ILE A 31 -11.61 5.55 10.31
C ILE A 31 -10.24 5.72 11.00
N GLY A 32 -9.37 6.59 10.49
CA GLY A 32 -8.05 6.83 11.10
C GLY A 32 -8.15 7.33 12.54
N LYS A 33 -9.10 8.22 12.81
CA LYS A 33 -9.38 8.75 14.15
C LYS A 33 -9.88 7.65 15.11
N GLU A 34 -10.82 6.82 14.67
CA GLU A 34 -11.34 5.68 15.44
C GLU A 34 -10.22 4.69 15.82
N LEU A 35 -9.23 4.45 14.94
CA LEU A 35 -8.09 3.58 15.24
C LEU A 35 -7.26 4.11 16.41
N TYR A 36 -6.93 5.40 16.41
CA TYR A 36 -6.10 6.01 17.46
C TYR A 36 -6.87 6.30 18.76
N GLU A 37 -8.17 6.59 18.69
CA GLU A 37 -9.00 6.80 19.89
C GLU A 37 -9.02 5.56 20.79
N LYS A 38 -9.05 4.36 20.20
CA LYS A 38 -8.97 3.08 20.94
C LYS A 38 -7.67 2.92 21.71
N LEU A 39 -6.58 3.48 21.20
CA LEU A 39 -5.26 3.43 21.82
C LEU A 39 -5.05 4.54 22.86
N GLY A 40 -6.06 5.36 23.18
CA GLY A 40 -5.99 6.36 24.25
C GLY A 40 -4.98 7.50 24.03
N LYS A 41 -4.90 8.42 25.00
CA LYS A 41 -4.16 9.69 24.84
C LYS A 41 -2.64 9.61 25.00
N VAL A 42 -2.14 8.70 25.84
CA VAL A 42 -0.70 8.54 26.08
C VAL A 42 -0.16 7.53 25.07
N PRO A 43 0.71 7.89 24.12
CA PRO A 43 1.17 6.95 23.11
C PRO A 43 1.98 5.79 23.71
N ASP A 44 1.89 4.63 23.06
CA ASP A 44 2.74 3.47 23.34
C ASP A 44 4.17 3.68 22.78
N PRO A 45 5.19 2.98 23.32
CA PRO A 45 6.58 3.10 22.84
C PRO A 45 6.72 3.01 21.32
N LEU A 46 6.06 2.03 20.69
CA LEU A 46 6.08 1.81 19.25
C LEU A 46 5.46 2.98 18.47
N GLN A 47 4.42 3.63 19.03
CA GLN A 47 3.83 4.83 18.43
C GLN A 47 4.79 6.02 18.50
N ILE A 48 5.56 6.17 19.59
CA ILE A 48 6.58 7.21 19.69
C ILE A 48 7.71 6.96 18.68
N ARG A 49 8.19 5.72 18.55
CA ARG A 49 9.19 5.35 17.51
C ARG A 49 8.68 5.64 16.11
N THR A 50 7.43 5.24 15.84
CA THR A 50 6.72 5.51 14.57
C THR A 50 6.77 6.99 14.22
N GLN A 51 6.35 7.86 15.15
CA GLN A 51 6.36 9.32 14.93
C GLN A 51 7.78 9.85 14.70
N SER A 52 8.76 9.33 15.42
CA SER A 52 10.17 9.75 15.26
C SER A 52 10.71 9.42 13.87
N ILE A 53 10.47 8.18 13.38
CA ILE A 53 10.88 7.76 12.03
C ILE A 53 10.15 8.57 10.96
N ILE A 54 8.83 8.71 11.06
CA ILE A 54 8.01 9.49 10.11
C ILE A 54 8.52 10.94 10.02
N SER A 55 8.79 11.56 11.17
CA SER A 55 9.31 12.93 11.27
C SER A 55 10.70 13.05 10.62
N ALA A 56 11.63 12.15 10.95
CA ALA A 56 12.97 12.14 10.36
C ALA A 56 12.94 11.91 8.84
N PHE A 57 12.08 11.00 8.39
CA PHE A 57 11.83 10.74 6.98
C PHE A 57 11.01 11.84 6.30
N ARG A 58 10.56 12.86 7.04
CA ARG A 58 9.72 13.96 6.56
C ARG A 58 8.53 13.42 5.76
N ILE A 59 8.03 12.26 6.17
CA ILE A 59 6.82 11.70 5.59
C ILE A 59 5.66 12.46 6.22
N PRO A 60 4.82 13.08 5.42
CA PRO A 60 3.81 13.96 5.97
C PRO A 60 2.51 13.22 6.30
N SER A 61 1.89 13.64 7.39
CA SER A 61 0.59 13.16 7.84
C SER A 61 -0.50 13.62 6.89
N PHE A 62 -1.32 12.67 6.42
CA PHE A 62 -2.38 12.90 5.44
C PHE A 62 -1.89 13.43 4.06
N PRO A 63 -2.65 13.20 2.98
CA PRO A 63 -2.32 13.63 1.62
C PRO A 63 -2.15 15.15 1.35
N TYR A 64 -2.17 16.02 2.36
CA TYR A 64 -2.14 17.49 2.21
C TYR A 64 -0.73 18.11 2.08
N SER A 65 0.25 17.31 1.70
CA SER A 65 1.65 17.62 2.00
C SER A 65 2.54 17.94 0.82
N SER A 66 1.93 18.10 -0.35
CA SER A 66 2.59 18.57 -1.55
C SER A 66 3.19 19.98 -1.38
N ILE A 67 2.91 20.68 -0.27
CA ILE A 67 3.59 21.91 0.12
C ILE A 67 5.05 21.57 0.49
N GLU A 68 5.97 21.73 -0.46
CA GLU A 68 7.38 21.97 -0.16
C GLU A 68 7.46 23.11 0.88
N ARG A 69 7.81 22.78 2.13
CA ARG A 69 8.28 23.80 3.08
C ARG A 69 9.76 24.02 2.82
N LYS A 70 10.10 24.78 1.78
CA LYS A 70 11.43 25.42 1.72
C LYS A 70 11.41 26.63 2.63
N GLU A 71 12.40 26.74 3.52
CA GLU A 71 12.54 27.79 4.52
C GLU A 71 12.28 29.20 3.95
N GLU A 72 11.50 30.02 4.66
CA GLU A 72 11.02 31.33 4.19
C GLU A 72 12.10 32.43 4.14
N ARG A 73 13.33 32.16 4.61
CA ARG A 73 14.34 33.20 4.78
C ARG A 73 15.06 33.52 3.46
N GLY A 74 14.72 34.68 2.88
CA GLY A 74 15.52 35.34 1.83
C GLY A 74 15.03 35.15 0.38
N LYS A 75 13.83 34.60 0.15
CA LYS A 75 13.32 34.35 -1.21
C LYS A 75 12.84 35.61 -1.93
N GLU A 76 13.18 35.71 -3.22
CA GLU A 76 12.71 36.75 -4.13
C GLU A 76 11.19 36.64 -4.38
N GLU A 77 10.51 37.76 -4.69
CA GLU A 77 9.04 37.78 -4.91
C GLU A 77 8.57 36.77 -5.97
N LYS A 78 9.36 36.55 -7.03
CA LYS A 78 9.04 35.58 -8.09
C LYS A 78 9.04 34.13 -7.60
N GLU A 79 9.83 33.80 -6.58
CA GLU A 79 9.81 32.46 -5.99
C GLU A 79 8.57 32.26 -5.13
N LYS A 80 8.14 33.31 -4.42
CA LYS A 80 6.90 33.29 -3.63
C LYS A 80 5.65 33.11 -4.51
N GLU A 81 5.58 33.82 -5.63
CA GLU A 81 4.48 33.67 -6.60
C GLU A 81 4.40 32.25 -7.17
N ARG A 82 5.56 31.65 -7.51
CA ARG A 82 5.63 30.25 -7.99
C ARG A 82 5.18 29.26 -6.92
N GLU A 83 5.57 29.48 -5.68
CA GLU A 83 5.14 28.62 -4.55
C GLU A 83 3.63 28.72 -4.32
N GLU A 84 3.05 29.92 -4.42
CA GLU A 84 1.60 30.10 -4.30
C GLU A 84 0.83 29.42 -5.44
N GLU A 85 1.36 29.49 -6.67
CA GLU A 85 0.78 28.80 -7.83
C GLU A 85 0.79 27.27 -7.64
N GLU A 86 1.90 26.69 -7.20
CA GLU A 86 2.00 25.25 -6.93
C GLU A 86 1.08 24.82 -5.78
N ARG A 87 0.97 25.63 -4.71
CA ARG A 87 0.02 25.37 -3.61
C ARG A 87 -1.43 25.36 -4.08
N GLU A 88 -1.83 26.27 -4.95
CA GLU A 88 -3.19 26.27 -5.49
C GLU A 88 -3.44 25.09 -6.44
N LYS A 89 -2.46 24.72 -7.28
CA LYS A 89 -2.54 23.50 -8.11
C LYS A 89 -2.76 22.26 -7.24
N ASP A 90 -1.95 22.12 -6.21
CA ASP A 90 -2.00 21.03 -5.26
C ASP A 90 -3.33 20.93 -4.53
N LYS A 91 -3.84 22.06 -4.03
CA LYS A 91 -5.15 22.15 -3.39
C LYS A 91 -6.27 21.67 -4.32
N ILE A 92 -6.23 22.08 -5.60
CA ILE A 92 -7.21 21.64 -6.61
C ILE A 92 -7.07 20.13 -6.85
N ILE A 93 -5.85 19.60 -6.99
CA ILE A 93 -5.66 18.16 -7.21
C ILE A 93 -6.14 17.36 -5.99
N ALA A 94 -5.83 17.82 -4.79
CA ALA A 94 -6.21 17.18 -3.54
C ALA A 94 -7.73 17.14 -3.37
N GLU A 95 -8.42 18.26 -3.62
CA GLU A 95 -9.89 18.39 -3.59
C GLU A 95 -10.58 17.41 -4.59
N TYR A 96 -9.99 17.23 -5.76
CA TYR A 96 -10.62 16.47 -6.84
C TYR A 96 -10.20 15.00 -6.91
N LEU A 97 -9.03 14.61 -6.40
CA LEU A 97 -8.50 13.25 -6.51
C LEU A 97 -7.92 12.74 -5.19
N THR A 98 -6.83 13.33 -4.70
CA THR A 98 -6.02 12.70 -3.62
C THR A 98 -6.82 12.49 -2.33
N ASN A 99 -7.65 13.47 -1.95
CA ASN A 99 -8.44 13.41 -0.73
C ASN A 99 -9.84 12.85 -0.98
N ARG A 100 -10.17 12.51 -2.24
CA ARG A 100 -11.44 11.88 -2.49
C ARG A 100 -11.45 10.53 -1.76
N PRO A 101 -12.45 10.30 -0.90
CA PRO A 101 -12.58 9.05 -0.19
C PRO A 101 -12.90 7.88 -1.15
N GLY A 102 -13.48 8.19 -2.31
CA GLY A 102 -13.81 7.24 -3.35
C GLY A 102 -15.30 7.17 -3.63
N VAL A 103 -15.70 6.16 -4.40
CA VAL A 103 -17.10 5.79 -4.66
C VAL A 103 -17.35 4.35 -4.27
N TRP A 104 -18.53 4.09 -3.73
CA TRP A 104 -18.97 2.72 -3.47
C TRP A 104 -19.25 2.00 -4.80
N ILE A 105 -18.45 0.99 -5.07
CA ILE A 105 -18.68 0.05 -6.17
C ILE A 105 -19.68 -1.02 -5.74
N ASP A 106 -19.56 -1.49 -4.50
CA ASP A 106 -20.45 -2.46 -3.87
C ASP A 106 -20.46 -2.24 -2.35
N LYS A 107 -21.64 -1.98 -1.76
CA LYS A 107 -21.78 -1.75 -0.31
C LYS A 107 -21.83 -3.05 0.49
N GLU A 108 -22.36 -4.12 -0.09
CA GLU A 108 -22.44 -5.42 0.58
C GLU A 108 -21.06 -6.04 0.71
N LYS A 109 -20.19 -5.78 -0.27
CA LYS A 109 -18.79 -6.25 -0.30
C LYS A 109 -17.78 -5.20 0.15
N GLY A 110 -18.23 -4.03 0.56
CA GLY A 110 -17.35 -2.99 1.09
C GLY A 110 -16.31 -2.46 0.08
N ILE A 111 -16.58 -2.53 -1.22
CA ILE A 111 -15.63 -2.12 -2.25
C ILE A 111 -15.77 -0.62 -2.50
N ILE A 112 -14.72 0.12 -2.14
CA ILE A 112 -14.55 1.54 -2.47
C ILE A 112 -13.49 1.66 -3.56
N SER A 113 -13.82 2.38 -4.62
CA SER A 113 -12.83 2.73 -5.65
C SER A 113 -12.44 4.20 -5.56
N SER A 114 -11.14 4.44 -5.63
CA SER A 114 -10.57 5.79 -5.83
C SER A 114 -10.12 5.99 -7.30
N ASP A 115 -10.61 5.16 -8.22
CA ASP A 115 -10.30 5.29 -9.64
C ASP A 115 -10.95 6.55 -10.21
N PHE A 116 -10.13 7.43 -10.80
CA PHE A 116 -10.61 8.70 -11.35
C PHE A 116 -11.65 8.52 -12.46
N ARG A 117 -11.66 7.36 -13.13
CA ARG A 117 -12.66 6.97 -14.15
C ARG A 117 -13.99 6.56 -13.52
N ASP A 118 -14.02 6.19 -12.24
CA ASP A 118 -15.25 5.98 -11.48
C ASP A 118 -15.74 7.28 -10.82
N LEU A 119 -14.82 8.10 -10.32
CA LEU A 119 -15.14 9.44 -9.81
C LEU A 119 -15.70 10.35 -10.92
N TYR A 120 -15.12 10.26 -12.11
CA TYR A 120 -15.43 11.11 -13.26
C TYR A 120 -15.60 10.28 -14.54
N PRO A 121 -16.70 9.53 -14.69
CA PRO A 121 -16.89 8.58 -15.81
C PRO A 121 -16.99 9.24 -17.19
N ARG A 122 -17.26 10.55 -17.24
CA ARG A 122 -17.32 11.34 -18.49
C ARG A 122 -16.01 12.08 -18.80
N GLY A 123 -14.96 11.83 -18.01
CA GLY A 123 -13.67 12.52 -18.10
C GLY A 123 -13.47 13.54 -17.00
N LEU A 124 -12.21 13.91 -16.76
CA LEU A 124 -11.82 14.80 -15.66
C LEU A 124 -12.45 16.21 -15.77
N PRO A 125 -12.80 16.84 -14.63
CA PRO A 125 -13.24 18.23 -14.59
C PRO A 125 -12.21 19.20 -15.19
N ARG A 126 -12.68 20.28 -15.83
CA ARG A 126 -11.81 21.26 -16.50
C ARG A 126 -10.81 21.92 -15.54
N LYS A 127 -11.22 22.19 -14.28
CA LYS A 127 -10.36 22.79 -13.25
C LYS A 127 -9.17 21.87 -12.96
N LEU A 128 -9.43 20.59 -12.71
CA LEU A 128 -8.41 19.56 -12.49
C LEU A 128 -7.48 19.39 -13.71
N LYS A 129 -8.03 19.31 -14.93
CA LYS A 129 -7.21 19.19 -16.16
C LYS A 129 -6.23 20.34 -16.39
N LYS A 130 -6.47 21.52 -15.82
CA LYS A 130 -5.58 22.68 -15.97
C LYS A 130 -4.36 22.61 -15.05
N VAL A 131 -4.46 21.93 -13.92
CA VAL A 131 -3.44 21.91 -12.87
C VAL A 131 -2.57 20.66 -12.87
N LEU A 132 -3.04 19.56 -13.48
CA LEU A 132 -2.26 18.33 -13.65
C LEU A 132 -1.06 18.55 -14.59
N SER A 133 0.05 17.87 -14.29
CA SER A 133 1.23 17.83 -15.16
C SER A 133 0.87 17.30 -16.56
N PRO A 134 1.56 17.72 -17.63
CA PRO A 134 1.37 17.16 -18.97
C PRO A 134 1.40 15.63 -18.99
N GLU A 135 2.35 15.04 -18.29
CA GLU A 135 2.56 13.59 -18.19
C GLU A 135 1.39 12.90 -17.48
N ALA A 136 0.94 13.41 -16.32
CA ALA A 136 -0.21 12.85 -15.61
C ALA A 136 -1.50 12.96 -16.43
N ARG A 137 -1.68 14.06 -17.19
CA ARG A 137 -2.84 14.21 -18.08
C ARG A 137 -2.82 13.20 -19.21
N GLU A 138 -1.65 12.91 -19.78
CA GLU A 138 -1.54 11.92 -20.83
C GLU A 138 -1.79 10.51 -20.30
N ILE A 139 -1.24 10.14 -19.14
CA ILE A 139 -1.55 8.87 -18.46
C ILE A 139 -3.07 8.73 -18.26
N MET A 140 -3.72 9.73 -17.66
CA MET A 140 -5.16 9.68 -17.43
C MET A 140 -5.96 9.61 -18.74
N LYS A 141 -5.52 10.29 -19.80
CA LYS A 141 -6.14 10.24 -21.13
C LYS A 141 -6.03 8.85 -21.75
N THR A 142 -4.86 8.23 -21.71
CA THR A 142 -4.62 6.85 -22.16
C THR A 142 -5.54 5.88 -21.43
N GLU A 143 -5.63 6.00 -20.11
CA GLU A 143 -6.53 5.19 -19.26
C GLU A 143 -8.02 5.34 -19.61
N TYR A 144 -8.49 6.56 -19.88
CA TYR A 144 -9.87 6.78 -20.37
C TYR A 144 -10.11 6.19 -21.76
N GLN A 145 -9.12 6.31 -22.66
CA GLN A 145 -9.23 5.78 -24.01
C GLN A 145 -9.29 4.25 -23.98
N HIS A 146 -8.38 3.62 -23.26
CA HIS A 146 -8.32 2.18 -23.08
C HIS A 146 -9.65 1.62 -22.53
N LEU A 147 -10.19 2.23 -21.47
CA LEU A 147 -11.47 1.78 -20.89
C LEU A 147 -12.64 1.92 -21.87
N LYS A 148 -12.62 2.90 -22.77
CA LYS A 148 -13.65 3.04 -23.82
C LYS A 148 -13.53 1.95 -24.88
N GLU A 149 -12.32 1.54 -25.24
CA GLU A 149 -12.06 0.50 -26.22
C GLU A 149 -12.54 -0.86 -25.68
N ILE A 150 -12.16 -1.21 -24.45
CA ILE A 150 -12.61 -2.44 -23.78
C ILE A 150 -14.13 -2.56 -23.74
N LYS A 151 -14.84 -1.47 -23.43
CA LYS A 151 -16.31 -1.48 -23.34
C LYS A 151 -17.02 -1.72 -24.67
N LYS A 152 -16.34 -1.57 -25.81
CA LYS A 152 -16.93 -1.82 -27.13
C LYS A 152 -17.03 -3.31 -27.43
N GLU A 153 -16.20 -4.13 -26.81
CA GLU A 153 -16.16 -5.57 -27.04
C GLU A 153 -17.20 -6.29 -26.20
N ARG A 154 -18.18 -6.92 -26.88
CA ARG A 154 -19.37 -7.49 -26.21
C ARG A 154 -19.15 -8.90 -25.67
N ASP A 155 -18.20 -9.65 -26.23
CA ASP A 155 -18.01 -11.09 -25.96
C ASP A 155 -16.72 -11.38 -25.18
N MET A 156 -16.16 -10.37 -24.53
CA MET A 156 -14.92 -10.50 -23.76
C MET A 156 -15.12 -11.33 -22.48
N PRO A 157 -14.25 -12.32 -22.20
CA PRO A 157 -14.20 -12.97 -20.88
C PRO A 157 -14.00 -11.92 -19.79
N LYS A 158 -14.86 -11.93 -18.76
CA LYS A 158 -14.84 -10.90 -17.71
C LYS A 158 -13.51 -10.80 -16.97
N LEU A 159 -12.77 -11.90 -16.86
CA LEU A 159 -11.45 -11.95 -16.21
C LEU A 159 -10.39 -11.15 -16.99
N LEU A 160 -10.61 -10.90 -18.27
CA LEU A 160 -9.79 -10.04 -19.11
C LEU A 160 -10.24 -8.57 -19.11
N ASN A 161 -11.18 -8.19 -18.23
CA ASN A 161 -11.50 -6.78 -18.03
C ASN A 161 -10.30 -6.04 -17.42
N ASP A 162 -10.28 -4.72 -17.66
CA ASP A 162 -9.28 -3.85 -17.07
C ASP A 162 -9.36 -3.81 -15.53
N CYS A 163 -8.30 -3.31 -14.90
CA CYS A 163 -8.19 -3.15 -13.46
C CYS A 163 -8.26 -1.66 -13.05
N PRO A 164 -8.64 -1.37 -11.79
CA PRO A 164 -8.70 -0.01 -11.29
C PRO A 164 -7.31 0.64 -11.27
N ILE A 165 -7.29 1.96 -11.41
CA ILE A 165 -6.08 2.78 -11.25
C ILE A 165 -6.38 3.92 -10.28
N HIS A 166 -5.63 4.00 -9.20
CA HIS A 166 -5.77 5.06 -8.20
C HIS A 166 -4.71 6.13 -8.44
N TYR A 167 -5.08 7.40 -8.24
CA TYR A 167 -4.14 8.51 -8.34
C TYR A 167 -3.93 9.15 -6.96
N PHE A 168 -2.67 9.41 -6.64
CA PHE A 168 -2.26 10.17 -5.47
C PHE A 168 -1.30 11.28 -5.89
N ARG A 169 -1.26 12.33 -5.09
CA ARG A 169 -0.22 13.35 -5.16
C ARG A 169 0.60 13.28 -3.89
N LEU A 170 1.82 12.78 -4.02
CA LEU A 170 2.80 12.53 -2.96
C LEU A 170 3.63 13.79 -2.66
N PRO A 171 4.51 13.78 -1.63
CA PRO A 171 5.26 14.95 -1.21
C PRO A 171 6.01 15.64 -2.36
N GLY A 172 6.07 16.97 -2.29
CA GLY A 172 6.65 17.81 -3.35
C GLY A 172 5.91 17.74 -4.68
N GLY A 173 4.63 17.37 -4.71
CA GLY A 173 3.81 17.37 -5.92
C GLY A 173 4.16 16.25 -6.90
N VAL A 174 4.61 15.10 -6.39
CA VAL A 174 4.93 13.92 -7.19
C VAL A 174 3.65 13.14 -7.50
N ASP A 175 3.37 12.92 -8.78
CA ASP A 175 2.22 12.16 -9.24
C ASP A 175 2.47 10.66 -9.04
N LEU A 176 1.55 9.96 -8.37
CA LEU A 176 1.57 8.49 -8.21
C LEU A 176 0.32 7.90 -8.85
N PHE A 177 0.52 6.92 -9.72
CA PHE A 177 -0.52 6.08 -10.28
C PHE A 177 -0.35 4.65 -9.78
N MET A 178 -1.26 4.18 -8.93
CA MET A 178 -1.27 2.82 -8.44
C MET A 178 -2.24 1.99 -9.30
N LYS A 179 -1.70 1.18 -10.18
CA LYS A 179 -2.43 0.42 -11.21
C LYS A 179 -2.55 -1.04 -10.81
N GLY A 180 -3.79 -1.52 -10.77
CA GLY A 180 -4.05 -2.94 -10.65
C GLY A 180 -3.50 -3.69 -11.86
N TYR A 181 -2.78 -4.77 -11.60
CA TYR A 181 -2.14 -5.62 -12.58
C TYR A 181 -2.56 -7.07 -12.34
N LEU A 182 -2.91 -7.78 -13.42
CA LEU A 182 -3.19 -9.21 -13.34
C LEU A 182 -1.99 -10.01 -13.83
N HIS A 183 -1.61 -11.00 -13.05
CA HIS A 183 -0.48 -11.89 -13.31
C HIS A 183 -0.85 -12.98 -14.32
N ASP A 184 -1.50 -12.60 -15.41
CA ASP A 184 -2.04 -13.50 -16.43
C ASP A 184 -1.57 -13.10 -17.83
N LYS A 185 -1.22 -14.10 -18.64
CA LYS A 185 -0.66 -13.91 -19.97
C LYS A 185 -1.64 -13.25 -20.92
N GLU A 186 -2.87 -13.76 -20.98
CA GLU A 186 -3.90 -13.26 -21.90
C GLU A 186 -4.28 -11.83 -21.53
N TRP A 187 -4.30 -11.53 -20.22
CA TRP A 187 -4.46 -10.15 -19.76
C TRP A 187 -3.30 -9.28 -20.25
N GLN A 188 -2.03 -9.66 -20.03
CA GLN A 188 -0.89 -8.86 -20.47
C GLN A 188 -0.85 -8.68 -21.99
N GLU A 189 -1.17 -9.68 -22.79
CA GLU A 189 -1.22 -9.57 -24.26
C GLU A 189 -2.28 -8.56 -24.73
N ARG A 190 -3.43 -8.53 -24.04
CA ARG A 190 -4.53 -7.63 -24.35
C ARG A 190 -4.25 -6.18 -23.93
N HIS A 191 -3.62 -6.03 -22.78
CA HIS A 191 -3.44 -4.75 -22.10
C HIS A 191 -2.05 -4.13 -22.38
N GLY A 192 -1.10 -4.91 -22.88
CA GLY A 192 0.31 -4.52 -23.02
C GLY A 192 0.55 -3.26 -23.85
N GLU A 193 -0.15 -3.09 -24.98
CA GLU A 193 0.06 -1.91 -25.84
C GLU A 193 -0.35 -0.59 -25.17
N TYR A 194 -1.46 -0.54 -24.42
CA TYR A 194 -1.79 0.70 -23.70
C TYR A 194 -0.87 0.91 -22.49
N LEU A 195 -0.47 -0.17 -21.81
CA LEU A 195 0.48 -0.10 -20.69
C LEU A 195 1.82 0.46 -21.17
N LYS A 196 2.29 0.02 -22.35
CA LYS A 196 3.45 0.56 -23.04
C LYS A 196 3.33 2.06 -23.28
N GLU A 197 2.21 2.54 -23.83
CA GLU A 197 1.98 3.97 -24.04
C GLU A 197 1.94 4.76 -22.71
N MET A 198 1.31 4.19 -21.69
CA MET A 198 1.25 4.80 -20.35
C MET A 198 2.65 4.90 -19.71
N ASN A 199 3.45 3.84 -19.82
CA ASN A 199 4.79 3.72 -19.24
C ASN A 199 5.78 4.75 -19.81
N LYS A 200 5.57 5.25 -21.04
CA LYS A 200 6.42 6.32 -21.62
C LYS A 200 6.45 7.59 -20.78
N GLN A 201 5.37 7.87 -20.06
CA GLN A 201 5.23 9.07 -19.24
C GLN A 201 5.93 8.94 -17.87
N ALA A 202 6.12 7.71 -17.41
CA ALA A 202 6.68 7.42 -16.10
C ALA A 202 8.14 7.91 -15.95
N LYS A 203 8.54 8.09 -14.68
CA LYS A 203 9.93 8.28 -14.26
C LYS A 203 10.40 7.18 -13.33
N VAL A 204 9.46 6.61 -12.58
CA VAL A 204 9.67 5.37 -11.83
C VAL A 204 8.52 4.43 -12.14
N ILE A 205 8.85 3.17 -12.43
CA ILE A 205 7.90 2.06 -12.52
C ILE A 205 8.20 1.12 -11.36
N CYS A 206 7.24 0.96 -10.45
CA CYS A 206 7.31 0.00 -9.36
C CYS A 206 6.59 -1.29 -9.76
N ILE A 207 7.12 -2.43 -9.31
CA ILE A 207 6.49 -3.74 -9.50
C ILE A 207 6.38 -4.49 -8.18
N GLU A 208 5.44 -5.43 -8.11
CA GLU A 208 5.37 -6.44 -7.06
C GLU A 208 6.60 -7.36 -7.12
N GLY A 209 7.25 -7.55 -5.97
CA GLY A 209 8.38 -8.45 -5.80
C GLY A 209 7.94 -9.91 -5.65
N PHE A 210 8.88 -10.84 -5.81
CA PHE A 210 8.61 -12.23 -5.48
C PHE A 210 8.48 -12.41 -3.98
N ARG A 211 7.35 -12.96 -3.57
CA ARG A 211 7.07 -13.27 -2.16
C ARG A 211 8.13 -14.14 -1.48
N ASN A 212 8.93 -14.92 -2.21
CA ASN A 212 9.87 -15.91 -1.69
C ASN A 212 11.33 -15.57 -2.00
N ILE A 213 11.60 -14.33 -2.43
CA ILE A 213 12.93 -13.85 -2.78
C ILE A 213 13.22 -12.60 -1.94
N PRO A 214 14.46 -12.40 -1.47
CA PRO A 214 14.82 -11.20 -0.73
C PRO A 214 14.57 -9.91 -1.53
N PHE A 215 14.06 -8.89 -0.85
CA PHE A 215 13.84 -7.57 -1.42
C PHE A 215 15.07 -7.01 -2.14
N GLY A 216 14.87 -6.60 -3.39
CA GLY A 216 15.88 -6.04 -4.28
C GLY A 216 16.45 -7.01 -5.32
N LYS A 217 15.99 -8.26 -5.32
CA LYS A 217 16.44 -9.29 -6.26
C LYS A 217 15.41 -9.59 -7.34
N SER A 218 14.14 -9.23 -7.15
CA SER A 218 13.06 -9.64 -8.06
C SER A 218 13.21 -9.03 -9.46
N LEU A 219 13.65 -7.78 -9.57
CA LEU A 219 13.81 -7.08 -10.85
C LEU A 219 14.75 -7.80 -11.82
N GLU A 220 15.90 -8.26 -11.35
CA GLU A 220 16.88 -8.99 -12.19
C GLU A 220 16.32 -10.34 -12.65
N LEU A 221 15.63 -11.04 -11.75
CA LEU A 221 15.02 -12.33 -12.03
C LEU A 221 13.92 -12.20 -13.08
N PHE A 222 12.98 -11.27 -12.90
CA PHE A 222 11.97 -10.98 -13.92
C PHE A 222 12.63 -10.65 -15.27
N TRP A 223 13.67 -9.81 -15.27
CA TRP A 223 14.28 -9.36 -16.51
C TRP A 223 14.96 -10.50 -17.30
N ASN A 224 15.75 -11.34 -16.62
CA ASN A 224 16.69 -12.26 -17.25
C ASN A 224 16.34 -13.74 -17.19
N ASP A 225 15.50 -14.17 -16.24
CA ASP A 225 15.32 -15.59 -15.94
C ASP A 225 13.92 -16.08 -16.32
N PRO A 226 13.76 -16.87 -17.39
CA PRO A 226 12.47 -17.41 -17.82
C PRO A 226 11.68 -18.15 -16.73
N ASP A 227 12.36 -18.80 -15.78
CA ASP A 227 11.71 -19.53 -14.69
C ASP A 227 11.03 -18.58 -13.68
N TYR A 228 11.49 -17.33 -13.66
CA TYR A 228 10.99 -16.23 -12.84
C TYR A 228 10.27 -15.16 -13.69
N GLN A 229 9.68 -15.51 -14.83
CA GLN A 229 8.83 -14.60 -15.61
C GLN A 229 7.33 -14.79 -15.34
N GLN A 230 7.00 -15.43 -14.22
CA GLN A 230 5.62 -15.61 -13.77
C GLN A 230 4.94 -14.26 -13.54
N GLY A 231 3.71 -14.11 -14.01
CA GLY A 231 2.96 -12.84 -13.93
C GLY A 231 3.34 -11.79 -14.98
N HIS A 232 4.29 -12.08 -15.87
CA HIS A 232 4.60 -11.26 -17.05
C HIS A 232 5.11 -9.83 -16.75
N TYR A 233 5.68 -9.61 -15.57
CA TYR A 233 6.36 -8.35 -15.24
C TYR A 233 7.56 -8.11 -16.16
N ASP A 234 8.21 -9.17 -16.65
CA ASP A 234 9.27 -9.06 -17.65
C ASP A 234 8.79 -8.41 -18.94
N LYS A 235 7.60 -8.81 -19.40
CA LYS A 235 6.98 -8.28 -20.62
C LYS A 235 6.55 -6.83 -20.39
N LEU A 236 5.94 -6.52 -19.25
CA LEU A 236 5.62 -5.16 -18.84
C LEU A 236 6.85 -4.23 -18.86
N MET A 237 7.97 -4.68 -18.27
CA MET A 237 9.19 -3.89 -18.19
C MET A 237 9.88 -3.76 -19.56
N LYS A 238 10.00 -4.85 -20.34
CA LYS A 238 10.60 -4.82 -21.67
C LYS A 238 9.79 -3.98 -22.64
N ASP A 239 8.47 -4.10 -22.64
CA ASP A 239 7.58 -3.29 -23.49
C ASP A 239 7.64 -1.81 -23.10
N ALA A 240 7.81 -1.49 -21.80
CA ALA A 240 8.06 -0.12 -21.37
C ALA A 240 9.36 0.45 -21.99
N VAL A 241 10.46 -0.31 -21.95
CA VAL A 241 11.75 0.08 -22.54
C VAL A 241 11.65 0.22 -24.06
N ASP A 242 11.02 -0.74 -24.74
CA ASP A 242 10.73 -0.68 -26.18
C ASP A 242 9.82 0.51 -26.54
N GLY A 243 9.00 0.95 -25.58
CA GLY A 243 8.18 2.16 -25.69
C GLY A 243 8.98 3.46 -25.51
N GLY A 244 10.24 3.39 -25.07
CA GLY A 244 11.09 4.55 -24.81
C GLY A 244 11.17 4.96 -23.34
N PHE A 245 10.76 4.09 -22.40
CA PHE A 245 11.00 4.32 -20.97
C PHE A 245 12.50 4.25 -20.66
N ILE A 246 13.02 5.31 -20.02
CA ILE A 246 14.43 5.45 -19.62
C ILE A 246 14.59 5.80 -18.13
N GLY A 247 13.51 5.62 -17.35
CA GLY A 247 13.49 5.92 -15.92
C GLY A 247 14.02 4.76 -15.07
N PHE A 248 13.62 4.72 -13.81
CA PHE A 248 13.97 3.62 -12.91
C PHE A 248 12.85 2.58 -12.79
N PHE A 249 13.22 1.32 -12.82
CA PHE A 249 12.43 0.26 -12.22
C PHE A 249 12.81 0.11 -10.74
N THR A 250 11.81 -0.16 -9.89
CA THR A 250 11.99 -0.48 -8.48
C THR A 250 11.07 -1.62 -8.08
N GLU A 251 11.51 -2.41 -7.10
CA GLU A 251 10.67 -3.33 -6.34
C GLU A 251 10.13 -2.56 -5.13
N ILE A 252 8.87 -2.81 -4.74
CA ILE A 252 8.27 -2.08 -3.60
C ILE A 252 7.60 -2.96 -2.56
N ASP A 253 7.23 -4.18 -2.95
CA ASP A 253 6.84 -5.26 -2.05
C ASP A 253 8.08 -5.99 -1.52
N ALA A 254 8.16 -6.24 -0.22
CA ALA A 254 9.35 -6.79 0.45
C ALA A 254 9.08 -8.07 1.27
N ARG A 255 8.05 -8.85 0.94
CA ARG A 255 7.78 -10.12 1.64
C ARG A 255 8.85 -11.17 1.33
N ASP A 256 9.28 -11.91 2.35
CA ASP A 256 10.11 -13.12 2.18
C ASP A 256 9.50 -14.32 2.93
N VAL A 257 8.44 -14.86 2.34
CA VAL A 257 7.72 -16.05 2.82
C VAL A 257 8.59 -17.30 2.88
N SER A 258 9.78 -17.29 2.26
CA SER A 258 10.71 -18.41 2.33
C SER A 258 11.39 -18.53 3.71
N LYS A 259 11.34 -17.46 4.50
CA LYS A 259 11.98 -17.33 5.82
C LYS A 259 10.98 -17.43 6.95
N ILE A 260 9.95 -16.59 6.88
CA ILE A 260 8.89 -16.51 7.88
C ILE A 260 7.57 -16.54 7.14
N ARG A 261 6.64 -17.38 7.59
CA ARG A 261 5.29 -17.41 7.05
C ARG A 261 4.31 -17.43 8.22
N MET A 262 3.82 -16.24 8.58
CA MET A 262 2.91 -16.09 9.72
C MET A 262 1.49 -16.58 9.49
N ASP A 263 1.15 -16.91 8.24
CA ASP A 263 -0.23 -16.90 7.78
C ASP A 263 -0.65 -18.19 7.04
N SER A 264 0.12 -19.29 7.19
CA SER A 264 -0.18 -20.54 6.49
C SER A 264 -1.25 -21.39 7.16
N THR A 265 -2.27 -21.75 6.39
CA THR A 265 -2.64 -23.16 6.21
C THR A 265 -3.00 -23.36 4.73
N GLU A 266 -2.19 -24.17 4.03
CA GLU A 266 -2.38 -24.65 2.64
C GLU A 266 -2.63 -23.57 1.55
N LEU A 267 -1.55 -23.11 0.91
CA LEU A 267 -1.65 -22.37 -0.37
C LEU A 267 -1.77 -23.39 -1.50
N PHE A 268 -2.79 -23.22 -2.34
CA PHE A 268 -2.91 -23.57 -3.76
C PHE A 268 -2.28 -24.89 -4.20
N THR A 269 -3.09 -25.70 -4.88
CA THR A 269 -2.69 -26.86 -5.70
C THR A 269 -1.46 -26.57 -6.58
N LEU A 270 -0.28 -26.70 -5.99
CA LEU A 270 0.97 -27.10 -6.60
C LEU A 270 1.52 -28.13 -5.60
N PRO A 271 1.39 -29.44 -5.91
CA PRO A 271 2.06 -30.45 -5.11
C PRO A 271 3.56 -30.18 -5.23
N ASP A 272 4.26 -30.30 -4.11
CA ASP A 272 5.72 -30.33 -4.03
C ASP A 272 6.42 -28.96 -4.16
N LEU A 273 6.50 -28.22 -3.05
CA LEU A 273 7.75 -27.60 -2.53
C LEU A 273 7.43 -26.60 -1.39
N PHE A 274 7.87 -26.97 -0.18
CA PHE A 274 7.84 -26.20 1.08
C PHE A 274 6.52 -26.22 1.87
N THR A 275 6.29 -27.35 2.56
CA THR A 275 5.70 -27.32 3.91
C THR A 275 6.62 -26.51 4.83
N LEU A 276 6.36 -25.21 4.96
CA LEU A 276 6.95 -24.45 6.06
C LEU A 276 6.31 -24.93 7.36
N PRO A 277 7.09 -25.11 8.45
CA PRO A 277 6.52 -25.59 9.70
C PRO A 277 5.50 -24.58 10.23
N ASP A 278 4.39 -25.06 10.78
CA ASP A 278 3.53 -24.25 11.64
C ASP A 278 4.42 -23.52 12.66
N LEU A 279 4.31 -22.20 12.74
CA LEU A 279 5.05 -21.43 13.73
C LEU A 279 4.74 -21.98 15.13
N SER A 280 5.79 -22.24 15.91
CA SER A 280 5.64 -22.85 17.23
C SER A 280 4.89 -21.92 18.20
N GLU A 281 4.30 -22.47 19.25
CA GLU A 281 3.67 -21.67 20.33
C GLU A 281 4.66 -20.68 20.96
N ALA A 282 5.95 -21.03 21.00
CA ALA A 282 7.01 -20.16 21.47
C ALA A 282 7.14 -18.88 20.61
N PHE A 283 6.95 -18.97 19.29
CA PHE A 283 6.96 -17.80 18.42
C PHE A 283 5.89 -16.79 18.82
N PHE A 284 4.65 -17.25 18.97
CA PHE A 284 3.53 -16.37 19.33
C PHE A 284 3.69 -15.81 20.74
N SER A 285 4.25 -16.59 21.66
CA SER A 285 4.55 -16.14 23.02
C SER A 285 5.61 -15.04 23.04
N GLU A 286 6.70 -15.19 22.28
CA GLU A 286 7.75 -14.16 22.17
C GLU A 286 7.24 -12.91 21.44
N TYR A 287 6.45 -13.07 20.38
CA TYR A 287 5.86 -11.95 19.66
C TYR A 287 4.87 -11.18 20.55
N PHE A 288 4.02 -11.89 21.30
CA PHE A 288 3.09 -11.23 22.21
C PHE A 288 3.81 -10.45 23.32
N LYS A 289 4.89 -11.00 23.90
CA LYS A 289 5.73 -10.27 24.88
C LYS A 289 6.36 -9.00 24.30
N PHE A 290 6.80 -9.06 23.04
CA PHE A 290 7.26 -7.87 22.33
C PHE A 290 6.14 -6.83 22.23
N LEU A 291 4.92 -7.23 21.88
CA LEU A 291 3.77 -6.33 21.85
C LEU A 291 3.42 -5.79 23.24
N GLU A 292 3.50 -6.58 24.31
CA GLU A 292 3.26 -6.10 25.69
C GLU A 292 4.26 -4.99 26.08
N THR A 293 5.48 -5.07 25.55
CA THR A 293 6.54 -4.09 25.84
C THR A 293 6.41 -2.85 24.96
N GLU A 294 6.34 -3.04 23.64
CA GLU A 294 6.41 -1.94 22.67
C GLU A 294 5.04 -1.36 22.33
N HIS A 295 3.96 -2.14 22.45
CA HIS A 295 2.60 -1.72 22.12
C HIS A 295 1.53 -2.24 23.12
N PRO A 296 1.68 -1.94 24.42
CA PRO A 296 0.91 -2.56 25.51
C PRO A 296 -0.61 -2.47 25.34
N LYS A 297 -1.14 -1.38 24.77
CA LYS A 297 -2.60 -1.26 24.59
C LYS A 297 -3.12 -2.13 23.47
N PHE A 298 -2.35 -2.30 22.41
CA PHE A 298 -2.70 -3.25 21.38
C PHE A 298 -2.58 -4.69 21.88
N ALA A 299 -1.57 -4.98 22.72
CA ALA A 299 -1.46 -6.27 23.39
C ALA A 299 -2.66 -6.54 24.31
N GLU A 300 -3.14 -5.53 25.06
CA GLU A 300 -4.37 -5.61 25.85
C GLU A 300 -5.61 -5.88 24.98
N GLU A 301 -5.70 -5.25 23.81
CA GLU A 301 -6.77 -5.51 22.85
C GLU A 301 -6.74 -6.93 22.28
N ILE A 302 -5.56 -7.52 22.10
CA ILE A 302 -5.39 -8.91 21.65
C ILE A 302 -5.69 -9.91 22.78
N GLY A 303 -5.22 -9.62 23.99
CA GLY A 303 -5.46 -10.41 25.19
C GLY A 303 -4.45 -11.54 25.44
N THR A 304 -4.19 -12.42 24.46
CA THR A 304 -3.28 -13.58 24.65
C THR A 304 -2.45 -13.95 23.42
N PRO A 305 -1.34 -14.70 23.58
CA PRO A 305 -0.58 -15.27 22.45
C PRO A 305 -1.42 -16.17 21.53
N GLU A 306 -2.37 -16.93 22.09
CA GLU A 306 -3.28 -17.78 21.30
C GLU A 306 -4.20 -16.93 20.42
N LYS A 307 -4.70 -15.80 20.95
CA LYS A 307 -5.46 -14.83 20.15
C LYS A 307 -4.62 -14.16 19.08
N LEU A 308 -3.36 -13.84 19.37
CA LEU A 308 -2.44 -13.33 18.35
C LEU A 308 -2.28 -14.32 17.19
N LYS A 309 -2.11 -15.62 17.49
CA LYS A 309 -2.11 -16.69 16.47
C LYS A 309 -3.41 -16.72 15.67
N GLU A 310 -4.56 -16.67 16.35
CA GLU A 310 -5.86 -16.64 15.68
C GLU A 310 -5.98 -15.46 14.70
N TYR A 311 -5.57 -14.24 15.09
CA TYR A 311 -5.63 -13.07 14.21
C TYR A 311 -4.67 -13.16 13.02
N LEU A 312 -3.42 -13.56 13.24
CA LEU A 312 -2.42 -13.72 12.17
C LEU A 312 -2.87 -14.72 11.11
N VAL A 313 -3.56 -15.78 11.54
CA VAL A 313 -4.10 -16.81 10.66
C VAL A 313 -5.46 -16.41 10.08
N ALA A 314 -6.26 -15.56 10.74
CA ALA A 314 -7.61 -15.21 10.31
C ALA A 314 -7.66 -14.53 8.93
N LEU A 315 -6.71 -13.64 8.63
CA LEU A 315 -6.69 -12.93 7.34
C LEU A 315 -6.37 -13.87 6.16
N SER A 316 -5.48 -14.85 6.39
CA SER A 316 -4.97 -15.74 5.33
C SER A 316 -5.61 -17.12 5.29
N SER A 317 -6.25 -17.58 6.37
CA SER A 317 -6.81 -18.94 6.47
C SER A 317 -8.11 -19.14 5.69
N THR A 318 -8.34 -20.42 5.40
CA THR A 318 -9.45 -21.04 4.67
C THR A 318 -10.76 -21.12 5.44
N LYS A 319 -10.81 -20.72 6.72
CA LYS A 319 -12.08 -20.57 7.45
C LYS A 319 -12.92 -19.49 6.75
N ASP A 320 -14.24 -19.61 6.88
CA ASP A 320 -15.30 -19.09 5.99
C ASP A 320 -15.25 -17.62 5.49
N GLU A 321 -14.26 -16.83 5.90
CA GLU A 321 -14.22 -15.37 5.83
C GLU A 321 -12.90 -14.74 5.31
N GLY A 322 -11.77 -15.47 5.25
CA GLY A 322 -10.44 -14.94 4.89
C GLY A 322 -10.21 -14.66 3.39
N MET A 323 -9.03 -14.15 3.02
CA MET A 323 -8.70 -13.76 1.63
C MET A 323 -8.86 -14.91 0.62
N LEU A 324 -8.40 -16.12 0.96
CA LEU A 324 -8.48 -17.30 0.09
C LEU A 324 -9.92 -17.71 -0.19
N ARG A 325 -10.76 -17.77 0.86
CA ARG A 325 -12.17 -18.11 0.73
C ARG A 325 -12.92 -17.08 -0.12
N ARG A 326 -12.62 -15.79 0.06
CA ARG A 326 -13.21 -14.71 -0.74
C ARG A 326 -12.80 -14.75 -2.21
N ARG A 327 -11.56 -15.16 -2.50
CA ARG A 327 -11.10 -15.43 -3.88
C ARG A 327 -11.79 -16.66 -4.48
N ALA A 328 -11.90 -17.75 -3.72
CA ALA A 328 -12.39 -19.05 -4.20
C ALA A 328 -13.89 -19.10 -4.56
N ILE A 329 -14.75 -18.27 -3.96
CA ILE A 329 -16.21 -18.36 -4.20
C ILE A 329 -16.65 -17.53 -5.44
N GLU A 330 -15.74 -16.89 -6.20
CA GLU A 330 -16.07 -15.89 -7.26
C GLU A 330 -16.90 -14.68 -6.78
N ARG A 331 -17.48 -14.75 -5.58
CA ARG A 331 -18.22 -13.70 -4.88
C ARG A 331 -17.29 -12.61 -4.34
N GLY A 332 -15.97 -12.73 -4.43
CA GLY A 332 -15.04 -11.64 -4.15
C GLY A 332 -15.05 -10.60 -5.26
N ILE A 333 -14.79 -11.03 -6.49
CA ILE A 333 -14.56 -10.11 -7.62
C ILE A 333 -15.88 -9.46 -8.06
N ILE A 334 -15.85 -8.15 -8.27
CA ILE A 334 -16.94 -7.40 -8.89
C ILE A 334 -16.51 -6.94 -10.27
N PHE A 335 -17.28 -7.32 -11.29
CA PHE A 335 -17.10 -6.81 -12.64
C PHE A 335 -18.10 -5.69 -12.89
N ARG A 336 -17.61 -4.48 -13.12
CA ARG A 336 -18.45 -3.31 -13.33
C ARG A 336 -17.81 -2.38 -14.34
N LYS A 337 -18.60 -1.94 -15.32
CA LYS A 337 -18.18 -0.95 -16.33
C LYS A 337 -16.83 -1.31 -16.97
N GLY A 338 -16.65 -2.56 -17.40
CA GLY A 338 -15.42 -3.02 -18.08
C GLY A 338 -14.19 -3.13 -17.17
N LYS A 339 -14.39 -3.15 -15.85
CA LYS A 339 -13.32 -3.29 -14.85
C LYS A 339 -13.61 -4.38 -13.84
N GLN A 340 -12.56 -4.94 -13.25
CA GLN A 340 -12.64 -5.91 -12.17
C GLN A 340 -12.13 -5.33 -10.84
N TYR A 341 -12.93 -5.42 -9.79
CA TYR A 341 -12.62 -4.91 -8.46
C TYR A 341 -12.52 -6.06 -7.47
N TRP A 342 -11.49 -6.00 -6.64
CA TRP A 342 -11.22 -7.01 -5.63
C TRP A 342 -11.43 -6.40 -4.23
N PRO A 343 -12.26 -7.00 -3.37
CA PRO A 343 -12.38 -6.59 -1.99
C PRO A 343 -11.15 -7.07 -1.22
N PHE A 344 -10.61 -6.21 -0.36
CA PHE A 344 -9.67 -6.63 0.66
C PHE A 344 -10.40 -6.70 2.01
N PRO A 345 -10.42 -7.85 2.69
CA PRO A 345 -10.97 -7.98 4.02
C PRO A 345 -9.98 -7.51 5.08
N TYR A 346 -10.47 -6.84 6.11
CA TYR A 346 -9.78 -6.66 7.40
C TYR A 346 -10.40 -7.61 8.42
N ILE A 347 -9.81 -7.74 9.61
CA ILE A 347 -10.31 -8.63 10.67
C ILE A 347 -10.70 -7.81 11.91
N THR A 348 -11.82 -8.10 12.57
CA THR A 348 -12.20 -7.45 13.83
C THR A 348 -11.55 -8.15 15.03
N LYS A 349 -11.68 -7.57 16.22
CA LYS A 349 -11.29 -8.20 17.49
C LYS A 349 -11.97 -9.55 17.71
N GLU A 350 -13.16 -9.78 17.17
CA GLU A 350 -13.85 -11.07 17.28
C GLU A 350 -13.37 -12.08 16.23
N GLY A 351 -12.38 -11.73 15.40
CA GLY A 351 -11.88 -12.56 14.29
C GLY A 351 -12.81 -12.60 13.08
N LYS A 352 -13.75 -11.65 12.95
CA LYS A 352 -14.70 -11.57 11.84
C LYS A 352 -14.20 -10.64 10.75
N THR A 353 -14.72 -10.76 9.52
CA THR A 353 -14.35 -9.81 8.47
C THR A 353 -14.89 -8.40 8.74
N SER A 354 -14.06 -7.41 8.46
CA SER A 354 -14.44 -6.01 8.28
C SER A 354 -14.06 -5.53 6.87
N PHE A 355 -14.79 -4.53 6.36
CA PHE A 355 -14.45 -3.82 5.12
C PHE A 355 -13.71 -2.50 5.36
N LYS A 356 -13.43 -2.22 6.62
CA LYS A 356 -12.65 -1.07 7.08
C LYS A 356 -11.51 -1.57 7.95
N PRO A 357 -10.37 -0.86 8.00
CA PRO A 357 -9.34 -1.09 9.00
C PRO A 357 -9.90 -1.12 10.43
N THR A 358 -9.30 -1.93 11.30
CA THR A 358 -9.88 -2.24 12.62
C THR A 358 -8.93 -2.12 13.81
N LEU A 359 -7.63 -1.91 13.56
CA LEU A 359 -6.47 -2.00 14.47
C LEU A 359 -5.71 -3.34 14.36
N PHE A 360 -6.36 -4.39 13.84
CA PHE A 360 -5.81 -5.74 13.74
C PHE A 360 -5.17 -6.00 12.37
N GLU A 361 -4.56 -4.97 11.79
CA GLU A 361 -3.80 -5.07 10.55
C GLU A 361 -2.48 -5.83 10.79
N LEU A 362 -2.57 -7.16 10.75
CA LEU A 362 -1.49 -8.11 10.98
C LEU A 362 -1.32 -9.05 9.77
N GLY A 363 -0.16 -9.68 9.68
CA GLY A 363 0.15 -10.64 8.62
C GLY A 363 0.85 -10.03 7.41
N GLN A 364 1.44 -10.90 6.59
CA GLN A 364 2.41 -10.52 5.55
C GLN A 364 1.81 -9.63 4.47
N HIS A 365 0.53 -9.84 4.13
CA HIS A 365 -0.17 -9.02 3.15
C HIS A 365 -0.28 -7.55 3.59
N LEU A 366 -0.68 -7.31 4.84
CA LEU A 366 -0.81 -5.94 5.36
C LEU A 366 0.55 -5.32 5.67
N PHE A 367 1.53 -6.12 6.11
CA PHE A 367 2.92 -5.69 6.24
C PHE A 367 3.44 -5.11 4.93
N THR A 368 3.28 -5.84 3.83
CA THR A 368 3.84 -5.41 2.56
C THR A 368 3.15 -4.18 2.00
N ASP A 369 1.82 -4.10 2.11
CA ASP A 369 1.08 -2.93 1.64
C ASP A 369 1.48 -1.68 2.44
N ALA A 370 1.70 -1.83 3.74
CA ALA A 370 2.15 -0.75 4.61
C ALA A 370 3.58 -0.32 4.27
N LEU A 371 4.51 -1.27 4.14
CA LEU A 371 5.91 -0.97 3.79
C LEU A 371 6.04 -0.37 2.40
N ALA A 372 5.31 -0.87 1.41
CA ALA A 372 5.26 -0.32 0.07
C ALA A 372 4.77 1.13 0.06
N ALA A 373 3.72 1.44 0.85
CA ALA A 373 3.24 2.82 0.99
C ALA A 373 4.32 3.75 1.57
N ILE A 374 5.09 3.29 2.57
CA ILE A 374 6.23 4.05 3.10
C ILE A 374 7.30 4.25 2.02
N LYS A 375 7.71 3.19 1.31
CA LYS A 375 8.73 3.28 0.27
C LYS A 375 8.31 4.21 -0.88
N LEU A 376 7.04 4.24 -1.26
CA LEU A 376 6.49 5.20 -2.23
C LEU A 376 6.67 6.66 -1.76
N HIS A 377 6.44 6.94 -0.47
CA HIS A 377 6.71 8.26 0.11
C HIS A 377 8.21 8.60 0.09
N LEU A 378 9.10 7.64 0.35
CA LEU A 378 10.56 7.85 0.30
C LEU A 378 11.02 8.17 -1.13
N ILE A 379 10.53 7.43 -2.14
CA ILE A 379 10.82 7.68 -3.56
C ILE A 379 10.32 9.08 -3.96
N ALA A 380 9.10 9.44 -3.56
CA ALA A 380 8.56 10.77 -3.82
C ALA A 380 9.40 11.88 -3.17
N ARG A 381 9.91 11.67 -1.94
CA ARG A 381 10.84 12.62 -1.31
C ARG A 381 12.13 12.78 -2.10
N LEU A 382 12.73 11.69 -2.60
CA LEU A 382 13.91 11.76 -3.47
C LEU A 382 13.63 12.57 -4.75
N MET A 383 12.44 12.40 -5.35
CA MET A 383 12.02 13.19 -6.51
C MET A 383 11.79 14.67 -6.19
N ALA A 384 11.11 14.96 -5.08
CA ALA A 384 10.80 16.32 -4.64
C ALA A 384 12.08 17.13 -4.40
N GLU A 385 13.08 16.51 -3.77
CA GLU A 385 14.36 17.13 -3.43
C GLU A 385 15.38 17.06 -4.59
N GLY A 386 14.94 16.66 -5.79
CA GLY A 386 15.76 16.62 -7.00
C GLY A 386 16.90 15.61 -6.98
N LYS A 387 16.87 14.63 -6.06
CA LYS A 387 17.87 13.55 -5.95
C LYS A 387 17.70 12.51 -7.04
N ILE A 388 16.46 12.33 -7.49
CA ILE A 388 16.12 11.64 -8.74
C ILE A 388 15.18 12.50 -9.57
N LYS A 389 15.07 12.19 -10.87
CA LYS A 389 14.24 12.97 -11.79
C LYS A 389 12.76 12.94 -11.37
N LYS A 390 12.20 14.11 -11.11
CA LYS A 390 10.78 14.30 -10.79
C LYS A 390 9.88 13.93 -11.98
N GLY A 391 8.76 13.29 -11.67
CA GLY A 391 7.66 13.00 -12.60
C GLY A 391 6.81 11.83 -12.10
N PRO A 392 5.93 11.27 -12.94
CA PRO A 392 5.01 10.23 -12.49
C PRO A 392 5.69 8.95 -12.03
N ILE A 393 5.26 8.44 -10.89
CA ILE A 393 5.49 7.06 -10.43
C ILE A 393 4.29 6.22 -10.91
N ILE A 394 4.54 5.08 -11.52
CA ILE A 394 3.51 4.08 -11.81
C ILE A 394 3.82 2.83 -10.99
N ASP A 395 2.96 2.50 -10.04
CA ASP A 395 3.06 1.32 -9.17
C ASP A 395 2.12 0.22 -9.68
N TYR A 396 2.69 -0.89 -10.14
CA TYR A 396 1.94 -2.05 -10.62
C TYR A 396 1.85 -3.11 -9.54
N GLU A 397 0.62 -3.44 -9.16
CA GLU A 397 0.34 -4.34 -8.04
C GLU A 397 -0.84 -5.25 -8.33
N GLY A 398 -0.80 -6.46 -7.78
CA GLY A 398 -1.97 -7.34 -7.78
C GLY A 398 -3.22 -6.61 -7.27
N VAL A 399 -4.34 -6.72 -7.99
CA VAL A 399 -5.57 -5.93 -7.75
C VAL A 399 -6.07 -5.98 -6.30
N GLY A 400 -5.79 -7.07 -5.58
CA GLY A 400 -6.12 -7.22 -4.16
C GLY A 400 -5.41 -6.24 -3.22
N HIS A 401 -4.22 -5.77 -3.58
CA HIS A 401 -3.38 -4.87 -2.77
C HIS A 401 -3.82 -3.40 -2.84
N LEU A 402 -4.60 -3.03 -3.86
CA LEU A 402 -4.92 -1.62 -4.13
C LEU A 402 -5.67 -0.91 -3.00
N SER A 403 -6.50 -1.62 -2.24
CA SER A 403 -7.37 -0.97 -1.26
C SER A 403 -6.68 -0.71 0.08
N SER A 404 -5.94 -1.69 0.60
CA SER A 404 -5.08 -1.58 1.79
C SER A 404 -3.93 -0.60 1.55
N LYS A 405 -3.18 -0.74 0.44
CA LYS A 405 -2.10 0.20 0.11
C LYS A 405 -2.60 1.64 -0.07
N ALA A 406 -3.78 1.83 -0.69
CA ALA A 406 -4.41 3.16 -0.78
C ALA A 406 -4.72 3.79 0.57
N PHE A 407 -5.16 2.99 1.55
CA PHE A 407 -5.38 3.46 2.92
C PHE A 407 -4.05 3.84 3.58
N PHE A 408 -3.04 2.96 3.53
CA PHE A 408 -1.73 3.22 4.12
C PHE A 408 -1.01 4.43 3.53
N LEU A 409 -1.15 4.67 2.22
CA LEU A 409 -0.62 5.89 1.58
C LEU A 409 -1.20 7.18 2.18
N LYS A 410 -2.47 7.16 2.61
CA LYS A 410 -3.16 8.30 3.25
C LYS A 410 -2.87 8.42 4.74
N HIS A 411 -2.46 7.31 5.38
CA HIS A 411 -2.19 7.22 6.82
C HIS A 411 -0.79 6.63 7.07
N PRO A 412 0.28 7.33 6.67
CA PRO A 412 1.64 6.79 6.73
C PRO A 412 2.12 6.52 8.16
N GLU A 413 1.67 7.27 9.16
CA GLU A 413 1.96 6.96 10.58
C GLU A 413 1.43 5.58 10.95
N TYR A 414 0.18 5.31 10.58
CA TYR A 414 -0.43 4.02 10.84
C TYR A 414 0.24 2.90 10.04
N ALA A 415 0.61 3.17 8.79
CA ALA A 415 1.37 2.22 7.97
C ALA A 415 2.72 1.88 8.62
N MET A 416 3.47 2.87 9.09
CA MET A 416 4.73 2.67 9.78
C MET A 416 4.54 1.89 11.10
N GLU A 417 3.48 2.17 11.85
CA GLU A 417 3.12 1.44 13.07
C GLU A 417 2.83 -0.05 12.77
N VAL A 418 2.14 -0.33 11.66
CA VAL A 418 1.89 -1.69 11.14
C VAL A 418 3.20 -2.38 10.73
N VAL A 419 4.12 -1.66 10.08
CA VAL A 419 5.46 -2.19 9.73
C VAL A 419 6.26 -2.55 10.99
N LEU A 420 6.34 -1.64 11.97
CA LEU A 420 7.16 -1.84 13.16
C LEU A 420 6.60 -2.92 14.09
N ARG A 421 5.28 -3.09 14.20
CA ARG A 421 4.73 -4.19 15.00
C ARG A 421 5.04 -5.55 14.38
N MET A 422 5.18 -5.62 13.05
CA MET A 422 5.61 -6.82 12.32
C MET A 422 7.11 -6.82 12.04
N ILE A 423 7.92 -6.46 13.04
CA ILE A 423 9.38 -6.38 12.93
C ILE A 423 10.03 -7.69 12.46
N ASN A 424 9.40 -8.83 12.74
CA ASN A 424 9.85 -10.11 12.24
C ASN A 424 9.89 -10.17 10.71
N GLU A 425 8.87 -9.63 10.02
CA GLU A 425 8.81 -9.59 8.56
C GLU A 425 9.89 -8.65 8.00
N LEU A 426 10.05 -7.49 8.64
CA LEU A 426 11.09 -6.53 8.27
C LEU A 426 12.50 -7.14 8.37
N MET A 427 12.71 -8.00 9.35
CA MET A 427 14.00 -8.64 9.63
C MET A 427 14.13 -10.04 9.02
N ALA A 428 13.14 -10.51 8.26
CA ALA A 428 13.07 -11.89 7.76
C ALA A 428 14.28 -12.29 6.91
N GLY A 429 14.79 -11.38 6.08
CA GLY A 429 15.94 -11.62 5.21
C GLY A 429 17.25 -11.94 5.96
N ARG A 430 17.32 -11.65 7.26
CA ARG A 430 18.50 -11.90 8.11
C ARG A 430 18.50 -13.27 8.75
N VAL A 431 17.34 -13.91 8.81
CA VAL A 431 17.17 -15.22 9.42
C VAL A 431 17.64 -16.29 8.44
N LYS A 432 18.45 -17.25 8.92
CA LYS A 432 18.79 -18.42 8.11
C LYS A 432 17.55 -19.25 7.87
N LYS A 433 17.43 -19.80 6.66
CA LYS A 433 16.25 -20.62 6.31
C LYS A 433 16.16 -21.81 7.28
N GLY A 434 15.04 -21.95 7.98
CA GLY A 434 14.81 -23.00 8.98
C GLY A 434 15.18 -22.63 10.42
N GLU A 435 15.87 -21.51 10.65
CA GLU A 435 16.31 -21.07 11.99
C GLU A 435 15.33 -20.04 12.59
N ILE A 436 14.05 -20.41 12.69
CA ILE A 436 12.97 -19.52 13.17
C ILE A 436 13.27 -18.97 14.58
N SER A 437 14.04 -19.69 15.40
CA SER A 437 14.47 -19.24 16.72
C SER A 437 15.33 -17.97 16.70
N GLU A 438 16.03 -17.66 15.60
CA GLU A 438 16.76 -16.39 15.42
C GLU A 438 15.82 -15.18 15.47
N ILE A 439 14.54 -15.36 15.14
CA ILE A 439 13.52 -14.29 15.24
C ILE A 439 13.22 -13.94 16.70
N TYR A 440 13.39 -14.86 17.64
CA TYR A 440 13.07 -14.58 19.05
C TYR A 440 13.96 -13.48 19.62
N GLU A 441 15.21 -13.41 19.16
CA GLU A 441 16.11 -12.32 19.53
C GLU A 441 15.67 -10.98 18.91
N VAL A 442 15.07 -10.99 17.71
CA VAL A 442 14.45 -9.78 17.13
C VAL A 442 13.32 -9.25 18.01
N PHE A 443 12.51 -10.13 18.62
CA PHE A 443 11.45 -9.72 19.54
C PHE A 443 11.98 -9.25 20.90
N ARG A 444 12.96 -9.96 21.47
CA ARG A 444 13.50 -9.66 22.80
C ARG A 444 14.36 -8.40 22.82
N LYS A 445 15.14 -8.18 21.77
CA LYS A 445 16.08 -7.07 21.62
C LYS A 445 16.06 -6.55 20.18
N PRO A 446 14.98 -5.86 19.77
CA PRO A 446 14.90 -5.24 18.46
C PRO A 446 16.12 -4.37 18.14
N ASN A 447 16.79 -4.63 17.02
CA ASN A 447 17.77 -3.69 16.50
C ASN A 447 17.05 -2.60 15.69
N TRP A 448 16.60 -1.56 16.38
CA TRP A 448 15.83 -0.48 15.76
C TRP A 448 16.60 0.30 14.69
N GLN A 449 17.90 0.51 14.87
CA GLN A 449 18.72 1.18 13.85
C GLN A 449 18.72 0.41 12.54
N GLU A 450 18.76 -0.92 12.62
CA GLU A 450 18.73 -1.78 11.45
C GLU A 450 17.33 -1.89 10.84
N ALA A 451 16.28 -1.91 11.67
CA ALA A 451 14.91 -1.79 11.19
C ALA A 451 14.74 -0.51 10.33
N VAL A 452 15.28 0.63 10.79
CA VAL A 452 15.27 1.87 10.02
C VAL A 452 16.04 1.74 8.69
N LYS A 453 17.18 1.05 8.67
CA LYS A 453 17.93 0.78 7.43
C LYS A 453 17.09 -0.03 6.42
N GLU A 454 16.42 -1.10 6.85
CA GLU A 454 15.58 -1.92 5.96
C GLU A 454 14.33 -1.17 5.46
N ILE A 455 13.74 -0.31 6.29
CA ILE A 455 12.65 0.57 5.87
C ILE A 455 13.15 1.55 4.79
N ALA A 456 14.29 2.20 5.04
CA ALA A 456 14.89 3.21 4.16
C ALA A 456 15.50 2.63 2.88
N LYS A 457 15.76 1.31 2.83
CA LYS A 457 16.33 0.63 1.67
C LYS A 457 15.44 0.76 0.44
N LEU A 458 15.97 1.37 -0.60
CA LEU A 458 15.34 1.48 -1.92
C LEU A 458 16.22 0.81 -2.96
N VAL A 459 15.61 0.24 -3.99
CA VAL A 459 16.34 -0.51 -5.04
C VAL A 459 15.95 0.08 -6.38
N PHE A 460 16.87 0.83 -6.97
CA PHE A 460 16.68 1.41 -8.29
C PHE A 460 17.52 0.68 -9.32
N LYS A 461 16.88 0.32 -10.42
CA LYS A 461 17.56 -0.17 -11.61
C LYS A 461 17.12 0.62 -12.81
N ARG A 462 18.03 0.94 -13.71
CA ARG A 462 17.69 1.58 -14.99
C ARG A 462 17.96 0.64 -16.16
N PRO A 463 17.22 0.74 -17.26
CA PRO A 463 17.60 0.03 -18.48
C PRO A 463 18.96 0.56 -18.98
N SER A 464 19.78 -0.34 -19.49
CA SER A 464 20.99 0.01 -20.22
C SER A 464 20.64 0.83 -21.48
N PRO A 465 21.57 1.64 -22.04
CA PRO A 465 21.29 2.41 -23.25
C PRO A 465 20.85 1.57 -24.47
N ASN A 466 21.22 0.29 -24.50
CA ASN A 466 20.81 -0.66 -25.54
C ASN A 466 19.55 -1.46 -25.17
N GLY A 467 18.95 -1.21 -24.00
CA GLY A 467 17.73 -1.86 -23.51
C GLY A 467 17.86 -3.35 -23.18
N LYS A 468 19.08 -3.90 -23.10
CA LYS A 468 19.29 -5.35 -22.89
C LYS A 468 19.44 -5.75 -21.43
N GLU A 469 19.88 -4.83 -20.57
CA GLU A 469 20.26 -5.13 -19.19
C GLU A 469 19.64 -4.10 -18.24
N LEU A 470 19.56 -4.47 -16.97
CA LEU A 470 19.22 -3.56 -15.88
C LEU A 470 20.49 -3.21 -15.11
N LEU A 471 20.80 -1.93 -15.05
CA LEU A 471 21.95 -1.38 -14.34
C LEU A 471 21.53 -0.91 -12.95
N ASP A 472 22.27 -1.33 -11.93
CA ASP A 472 22.09 -0.87 -10.56
C ASP A 472 22.38 0.62 -10.40
N GLU A 473 21.48 1.30 -9.70
CA GLU A 473 21.62 2.71 -9.36
C GLU A 473 21.59 2.83 -7.84
N LYS A 474 22.77 3.05 -7.26
CA LYS A 474 22.96 3.09 -5.81
C LYS A 474 22.51 4.43 -5.27
N ILE A 475 21.37 4.44 -4.60
CA ILE A 475 20.84 5.59 -3.89
C ILE A 475 20.56 5.15 -2.45
N ASP A 476 21.43 5.58 -1.54
CA ASP A 476 21.20 5.39 -0.11
C ASP A 476 20.37 6.56 0.41
N PHE A 477 19.15 6.27 0.87
CA PHE A 477 18.23 7.29 1.35
C PHE A 477 18.73 8.00 2.62
N LEU A 478 19.35 7.26 3.54
CA LEU A 478 19.83 7.81 4.81
C LEU A 478 21.04 8.72 4.58
N GLU A 479 22.00 8.27 3.77
CA GLU A 479 23.16 9.08 3.38
C GLU A 479 22.74 10.31 2.58
N THR A 480 21.80 10.16 1.64
CA THR A 480 21.32 11.28 0.79
C THR A 480 20.75 12.44 1.61
N PHE A 481 20.17 12.16 2.78
CA PHE A 481 19.56 13.15 3.65
C PHE A 481 20.30 13.36 4.97
N ASN A 482 21.53 12.85 5.11
CA ASN A 482 22.36 12.94 6.32
C ASN A 482 21.58 12.57 7.59
N LEU A 483 20.85 11.45 7.55
CA LEU A 483 20.03 11.01 8.68
C LEU A 483 20.84 10.12 9.62
N ASP A 484 21.01 10.57 10.86
CA ASP A 484 21.68 9.80 11.91
C ASP A 484 20.71 8.81 12.58
N LEU A 485 21.05 7.53 12.52
CA LEU A 485 20.23 6.46 13.10
C LEU A 485 20.12 6.55 14.62
N GLU A 486 21.13 7.08 15.31
CA GLU A 486 21.11 7.29 16.76
C GLU A 486 20.14 8.40 17.16
N GLU A 487 19.96 9.40 16.30
CA GLU A 487 19.03 10.51 16.54
C GLU A 487 17.59 10.18 16.13
N ILE A 488 17.39 9.30 15.13
CA ILE A 488 16.06 8.93 14.63
C ILE A 488 15.27 8.13 15.65
N ILE A 489 15.92 7.19 16.35
CA ILE A 489 15.21 6.27 17.25
C ILE A 489 15.41 6.70 18.70
N PRO A 490 14.35 7.09 19.41
CA PRO A 490 14.47 7.44 20.81
C PRO A 490 14.83 6.21 21.66
N SER A 491 15.69 6.39 22.66
CA SER A 491 15.97 5.36 23.67
C SER A 491 14.74 5.10 24.54
N ASP A 492 14.73 3.96 25.25
CA ASP A 492 13.62 3.60 26.15
C ASP A 492 13.44 4.65 27.26
N GLU A 493 14.54 5.23 27.73
CA GLU A 493 14.54 6.33 28.70
C GLU A 493 13.90 7.59 28.14
N GLN A 494 14.23 7.97 26.89
CA GLN A 494 13.60 9.10 26.21
C GLN A 494 12.11 8.85 25.97
N ILE A 495 11.73 7.63 25.61
CA ILE A 495 10.33 7.23 25.44
C ILE A 495 9.56 7.41 26.76
N GLU A 496 10.07 6.91 27.88
CA GLU A 496 9.36 7.08 29.17
C GLU A 496 9.28 8.55 29.60
N GLN A 497 10.31 9.36 29.36
CA GLN A 497 10.25 10.80 29.62
C GLN A 497 9.15 11.49 28.80
N ILE A 498 9.01 11.15 27.51
CA ILE A 498 7.94 11.65 26.64
C ILE A 498 6.58 11.23 27.20
N ARG A 499 6.41 9.95 27.56
CA ARG A 499 5.15 9.42 28.09
C ARG A 499 4.78 10.07 29.41
N GLU A 500 5.72 10.25 30.33
CA GLU A 500 5.48 10.96 31.60
C GLU A 500 5.05 12.41 31.40
N LYS A 501 5.71 13.13 30.49
CA LYS A 501 5.36 14.51 30.17
C LYS A 501 3.91 14.59 29.66
N ILE A 502 3.51 13.66 28.79
CA ILE A 502 2.13 13.60 28.28
C ILE A 502 1.15 13.26 29.40
N ARG A 503 1.46 12.27 30.26
CA ARG A 503 0.64 11.90 31.44
C ARG A 503 0.39 13.10 32.36
N LYS A 504 1.43 13.90 32.65
CA LYS A 504 1.35 15.10 33.50
C LYS A 504 0.58 16.26 32.84
N SER A 505 0.55 16.32 31.52
CA SER A 505 -0.16 17.36 30.75
C SER A 505 -1.61 17.02 30.41
N ALA A 506 -2.01 15.75 30.54
CA ALA A 506 -3.38 15.33 30.31
C ALA A 506 -4.26 15.87 31.46
N PRO A 507 -5.38 16.56 31.18
CA PRO A 507 -6.25 17.06 32.23
C PRO A 507 -6.69 15.89 33.11
N GLU A 508 -6.46 16.01 34.43
CA GLU A 508 -7.06 15.09 35.40
C GLU A 508 -8.56 15.06 35.12
N LYS A 509 -9.14 13.86 34.99
CA LYS A 509 -10.59 13.73 35.07
C LYS A 509 -10.99 14.40 36.38
N GLU A 510 -11.64 15.56 36.33
CA GLU A 510 -12.42 16.04 37.46
C GLU A 510 -13.29 14.87 37.89
N LYS A 511 -12.99 14.34 39.08
CA LYS A 511 -13.93 13.47 39.76
C LYS A 511 -15.18 14.31 39.90
N ILE A 512 -16.20 14.03 39.08
CA ILE A 512 -17.56 14.47 39.35
C ILE A 512 -17.93 13.79 40.68
N LYS A 513 -17.60 14.48 41.77
CA LYS A 513 -18.22 14.28 43.07
C LYS A 513 -19.53 15.08 43.01
N ASN A 514 -20.64 14.40 42.82
CA ASN A 514 -21.94 14.81 43.33
C ASN A 514 -22.54 13.50 43.87
N ALA A 515 -22.61 13.28 45.19
CA ALA A 515 -23.49 13.96 46.16
C ALA A 515 -24.96 13.82 45.75
#